data_AF-A0A0V0GP81-F1
#
_entry.id   AF-A0A0V0GP81-F1
#
_cell.length_a   1.000
_cell.length_b   1.000
_cell.length_c   1.000
_cell.angle_alpha   90.00
_cell.angle_beta   90.00
_cell.angle_gamma   90.00
#
_symmetry.space_group_name_H-M   'P 1'
#
loop_
_entity.id
_entity.type
_entity.pdbx_description
1 polymer ?
#
loop_
_entity_poly.entity_id
_entity_poly.type
_entity_poly.pdbx_seq_one_letter_code
_entity_poly.pdbx_strand_id
1 'polypeptide(L)'
;MMTGRHPIETNRTIDERVTIKWAMRILKHGDSIIAMDPRLRRSPASIEAVEKVLKLARQCLAPSRLARPAMKNVQRYYGEFEHSL
;
A
#
# COMPACT_ATOMS: atom_id res chain seq x y z
N MET A 1 -3.25 -5.43 -6.03
CA MET A 1 -2.19 -5.16 -7.01
C MET A 1 -0.80 -5.07 -6.37
N MET A 2 -0.61 -4.42 -5.20
CA MET A 2 0.72 -4.36 -4.54
C MET A 2 1.06 -5.57 -3.66
N THR A 3 0.06 -6.23 -3.08
CA THR A 3 0.25 -7.28 -2.05
C THR A 3 0.08 -8.71 -2.57
N GLY A 4 -0.43 -8.89 -3.79
CA GLY A 4 -0.81 -10.20 -4.32
C GLY A 4 -1.97 -10.91 -3.61
N ARG A 5 -2.53 -10.30 -2.55
CA ARG A 5 -3.62 -10.84 -1.73
C ARG A 5 -4.98 -10.36 -2.23
N HIS A 6 -6.01 -11.17 -2.00
CA HIS A 6 -7.40 -10.76 -2.12
C HIS A 6 -7.74 -9.72 -1.04
N PRO A 7 -8.72 -8.82 -1.27
CA PRO A 7 -9.13 -7.85 -0.25
C PRO A 7 -9.55 -8.51 1.08
N ILE A 8 -10.17 -9.69 1.00
CA ILE A 8 -10.58 -10.52 2.13
C ILE A 8 -9.96 -11.92 1.94
N GLU A 9 -9.16 -12.36 2.90
CA GLU A 9 -8.46 -13.64 2.91
C GLU A 9 -9.08 -14.58 3.95
N THR A 10 -10.07 -15.38 3.55
CA THR A 10 -10.85 -16.23 4.47
C THR A 10 -10.00 -17.27 5.22
N ASN A 11 -8.91 -17.73 4.59
CA ASN A 11 -8.00 -18.74 5.13
C ASN A 11 -6.93 -18.16 6.07
N ARG A 12 -6.94 -16.84 6.32
CA ARG A 12 -5.98 -16.17 7.22
C ARG A 12 -6.63 -15.89 8.58
N THR A 13 -5.79 -15.65 9.58
CA THR A 13 -6.23 -15.27 10.93
C THR A 13 -7.08 -14.00 10.89
N ILE A 14 -7.89 -13.78 11.93
CA ILE A 14 -8.80 -12.63 12.01
C ILE A 14 -8.05 -11.30 11.79
N ASP A 15 -6.85 -11.18 12.36
CA ASP A 15 -6.01 -9.99 12.26
C ASP A 15 -5.43 -9.74 10.86
N GLU A 16 -5.33 -10.78 10.03
CA GLU A 16 -4.77 -10.71 8.68
C GLU A 16 -5.82 -10.84 7.57
N ARG A 17 -7.05 -11.19 7.93
CA ARG A 17 -8.13 -11.46 6.97
C ARG A 17 -8.43 -10.27 6.09
N VAL A 18 -8.43 -9.06 6.65
CA VAL A 18 -8.64 -7.83 5.89
C VAL A 18 -7.29 -7.30 5.43
N THR A 19 -6.95 -7.57 4.16
CA THR A 19 -5.62 -7.29 3.59
C THR A 19 -5.19 -5.85 3.78
N ILE A 20 -6.11 -4.88 3.66
CA ILE A 20 -5.73 -3.48 3.80
C ILE A 20 -5.39 -3.11 5.26
N LYS A 21 -6.07 -3.68 6.25
CA LYS A 21 -5.74 -3.46 7.67
C LYS A 21 -4.37 -4.05 8.00
N TRP A 22 -4.12 -5.26 7.51
CA TRP A 22 -2.84 -5.93 7.62
C TRP A 22 -1.71 -5.11 6.97
N ALA A 23 -1.88 -4.67 5.72
CA ALA A 23 -0.86 -3.90 5.00
C ALA A 23 -0.55 -2.56 5.69
N MET A 24 -1.54 -1.87 6.24
CA MET A 24 -1.31 -0.63 7.02
C MET A 24 -0.54 -0.88 8.31
N ARG A 25 -0.76 -2.03 8.98
CA ARG A 25 0.02 -2.44 10.14
C ARG A 25 1.47 -2.70 9.75
N ILE A 26 1.70 -3.48 8.69
CA ILE A 26 3.04 -3.74 8.16
C ILE A 26 3.76 -2.44 7.79
N LEU A 27 3.09 -1.51 7.10
CA LEU A 27 3.65 -0.20 6.78
C LEU A 27 4.05 0.59 8.03
N LYS A 28 3.25 0.55 9.10
CA LYS A 28 3.56 1.22 10.38
C LYS A 28 4.85 0.68 11.02
N HIS A 29 5.18 -0.59 10.78
CA HIS A 29 6.42 -1.20 11.27
C HIS A 29 7.63 -0.95 10.37
N GLY A 30 7.44 -0.34 9.20
CA GLY A 30 8.53 -0.07 8.24
C GLY A 30 8.85 -1.25 7.30
N ASP A 31 8.09 -2.34 7.37
CA ASP A 31 8.40 -3.59 6.67
C ASP A 31 7.63 -3.74 5.35
N SER A 32 7.70 -2.74 4.46
CA SER A 32 6.94 -2.72 3.19
C SER A 32 7.15 -3.98 2.32
N ILE A 33 8.32 -4.61 2.42
CA ILE A 33 8.68 -5.87 1.75
C ILE A 33 7.71 -7.01 2.14
N ILE A 34 7.25 -7.07 3.39
CA ILE A 34 6.30 -8.10 3.86
C ILE A 34 4.95 -7.92 3.16
N ALA A 35 4.55 -6.68 2.90
CA ALA A 35 3.32 -6.35 2.21
C ALA A 35 3.43 -6.47 0.67
N MET A 36 4.60 -6.74 0.11
CA MET A 36 4.82 -6.82 -1.33
C MET A 36 4.32 -8.14 -1.94
N ASP A 37 3.72 -8.07 -3.13
CA ASP A 37 3.29 -9.25 -3.89
C ASP A 37 4.52 -10.14 -4.15
N PRO A 38 4.50 -11.42 -3.73
CA PRO A 38 5.62 -12.33 -3.88
C PRO A 38 6.10 -12.52 -5.33
N ARG A 39 5.24 -12.22 -6.31
CA ARG A 39 5.55 -12.33 -7.74
C ARG A 39 6.30 -11.11 -8.28
N LEU A 40 6.39 -10.01 -7.52
CA LEU A 40 7.17 -8.85 -7.91
C LEU A 40 8.66 -9.07 -7.62
N ARG A 41 9.51 -8.72 -8.59
CA ARG A 41 10.96 -8.72 -8.39
C ARG A 41 11.31 -7.73 -7.30
N ARG A 42 12.08 -8.19 -6.31
CA ARG A 42 12.63 -7.33 -5.26
C ARG A 42 13.89 -6.64 -5.75
N SER A 43 13.84 -5.33 -5.82
CA SER A 43 14.93 -4.39 -6.03
C SER A 43 14.71 -3.16 -5.14
N PRO A 44 15.75 -2.39 -4.79
CA PRO A 44 15.58 -1.16 -4.01
C PRO A 44 14.49 -0.23 -4.58
N ALA A 45 14.49 -0.02 -5.89
CA ALA A 45 13.49 0.76 -6.61
C ALA A 45 12.05 0.22 -6.43
N SER A 46 11.85 -1.09 -6.58
CA SER A 46 10.52 -1.70 -6.43
C SER A 46 10.01 -1.65 -4.98
N ILE A 47 10.90 -1.79 -4.00
CA ILE A 47 10.56 -1.73 -2.57
C ILE A 47 10.12 -0.31 -2.22
N GLU A 48 10.89 0.69 -2.68
CA GLU A 48 10.56 2.09 -2.51
C GLU A 48 9.22 2.45 -3.19
N ALA A 49 8.99 1.97 -4.41
CA ALA A 49 7.73 2.17 -5.11
C ALA A 49 6.54 1.60 -4.32
N VAL A 50 6.64 0.36 -3.82
CA VAL A 50 5.60 -0.27 -3.00
C VAL A 50 5.36 0.54 -1.72
N GLU A 51 6.42 1.00 -1.06
CA GLU A 51 6.31 1.81 0.15
C GLU A 51 5.59 3.15 -0.12
N LYS A 52 5.96 3.86 -1.19
CA LYS A 52 5.30 5.10 -1.63
C LYS A 52 3.82 4.91 -1.92
N VAL A 53 3.47 3.83 -2.62
CA VAL A 53 2.07 3.48 -2.92
C VAL A 53 1.30 3.15 -1.64
N LEU A 54 1.89 2.40 -0.71
CA LEU A 54 1.26 2.11 0.58
C LEU A 54 1.08 3.37 1.43
N LYS A 55 2.03 4.31 1.40
CA LYS A 55 1.91 5.62 2.06
C LYS A 55 0.76 6.45 1.47
N LEU A 56 0.59 6.45 0.14
CA LEU A 56 -0.55 7.09 -0.52
C LEU A 56 -1.87 6.41 -0.16
N ALA A 57 -1.91 5.07 -0.18
CA ALA A 57 -3.09 4.31 0.22
C ALA A 57 -3.53 4.64 1.66
N ARG A 58 -2.58 4.82 2.59
CA ARG A 58 -2.87 5.26 3.97
C ARG A 58 -3.63 6.59 4.01
N GLN A 59 -3.28 7.55 3.16
CA GLN A 59 -3.98 8.84 3.08
C GLN A 59 -5.39 8.67 2.50
N CYS A 60 -5.54 7.87 1.44
CA CYS A 60 -6.85 7.55 0.86
C CYS A 60 -7.80 6.86 1.85
N LEU A 61 -7.25 6.15 2.84
CA LEU A 61 -8.00 5.41 3.85
C LEU A 61 -8.22 6.20 5.14
N ALA A 62 -7.90 7.50 5.17
CA ALA A 62 -8.09 8.31 6.36
C ALA A 62 -9.53 8.18 6.90
N PRO A 63 -9.74 8.03 8.22
CA PRO A 63 -11.07 7.84 8.79
C PRO A 63 -12.02 8.98 8.42
N SER A 64 -11.53 10.21 8.49
CA SER A 64 -12.26 11.41 8.05
C SER A 64 -12.23 11.55 6.53
N ARG A 65 -13.40 11.80 5.93
CA ARG A 65 -13.53 12.09 4.49
C ARG A 65 -12.70 13.30 4.08
N LEU A 66 -12.65 14.35 4.92
CA LEU A 66 -11.94 15.60 4.61
C LEU A 66 -10.42 15.43 4.57
N ALA A 67 -9.90 14.39 5.24
CA ALA A 67 -8.48 14.08 5.25
C ALA A 67 -8.05 13.19 4.06
N ARG A 68 -9.02 12.67 3.27
CA ARG A 68 -8.72 11.87 2.09
C ARG A 68 -8.40 12.81 0.92
N PRO A 69 -7.34 12.54 0.14
CA PRO A 69 -7.06 13.31 -1.06
C PRO A 69 -8.18 13.14 -2.10
N ALA A 70 -8.44 14.21 -2.85
CA ALA A 70 -9.27 14.11 -4.06
C ALA A 70 -8.60 13.19 -5.09
N MET A 71 -9.39 12.44 -5.85
CA MET A 71 -8.85 11.49 -6.85
C MET A 71 -7.89 12.12 -7.86
N LYS A 72 -8.13 13.37 -8.26
CA LYS A 72 -7.20 14.13 -9.12
C LYS A 72 -5.81 14.29 -8.50
N ASN A 73 -5.74 14.45 -7.17
CA ASN A 73 -4.48 14.59 -6.45
C ASN A 73 -3.80 13.23 -6.31
N VAL A 74 -4.56 12.16 -6.09
CA VAL A 74 -4.03 10.78 -6.05
C VAL A 74 -3.24 10.48 -7.33
N GLN A 75 -3.78 10.79 -8.51
CA GLN A 75 -3.09 10.61 -9.79
C GLN A 75 -1.80 11.44 -9.88
N ARG A 76 -1.82 12.69 -9.42
CA ARG A 76 -0.63 13.55 -9.40
C ARG A 76 0.49 12.97 -8.53
N TYR A 77 0.16 12.48 -7.34
CA TYR A 77 1.14 11.82 -6.46
C TYR A 77 1.76 10.59 -7.13
N TYR A 78 0.97 9.79 -7.87
CA TYR A 78 1.51 8.67 -8.64
C TYR A 78 2.51 9.13 -9.73
N GLY A 79 2.21 10.21 -10.44
CA GLY A 79 3.12 10.76 -11.46
C GLY A 79 4.42 11.33 -10.90
N GLU A 80 4.39 11.89 -9.70
CA GLU A 80 5.59 12.36 -8.98
C GLU A 80 6.50 11.19 -8.54
N PHE A 81 5.94 10.01 -8.28
CA PHE A 81 6.72 8.81 -7.94
C PHE A 81 7.46 8.21 -9.13
N GLU A 82 6.91 8.33 -10.35
CA GLU A 82 7.53 7.80 -11.57
C GLU A 82 8.76 8.62 -12.01
N HIS A 83 8.80 9.92 -11.71
CA HIS A 83 9.96 10.78 -11.98
C HIS A 83 11.07 10.68 -10.92
N SER A 84 10.85 9.92 -9.84
CA SER A 84 11.82 9.73 -8.76
C SER A 84 12.48 8.34 -8.77
N LEU A 85 12.16 7.50 -9.77
CA LEU A 85 12.69 6.15 -9.99
C LEU A 85 13.64 6.17 -11.19
#